data_AF-A0A5C4QYZ5-F1
#
_entry.id   AF-A0A5C4QYZ5-F1
#
_cell.length_a   1.000
_cell.length_b   1.000
_cell.length_c   1.000
_cell.angle_alpha   90.00
_cell.angle_beta   90.00
_cell.angle_gamma   90.00
#
_symmetry.space_group_name_H-M   'P 1'
#
loop_
_entity.id
_entity.type
_entity.pdbx_description
1 polymer ?
#
loop_
_entity_poly.entity_id
_entity_poly.type
_entity_poly.pdbx_seq_one_letter_code
_entity_poly.pdbx_strand_id
1 'polypeptide(L)'
;MGHPHAVPEERLYNALGYHLGTVWPHDNSIAALGLAGYGYRAESNRISLAMFEAAEQFAHRLPEALSGFDRERLLFAVPYPTACSPQAWAAGTPLALIRAMLGLNPVDGRLVLDPDIPEQLGRITAERVRAFGEQWAVEAIGRSGHVRLQGS
;
A
#
# COMPACT_ATOMS: atom_id res chain seq x y z
N MET A 1 35.03 -35.92 -4.41
CA MET A 1 34.95 -34.57 -3.82
C MET A 1 33.94 -33.81 -4.67
N GLY A 2 32.67 -33.79 -4.27
CA GLY A 2 31.58 -33.21 -5.06
C GLY A 2 31.43 -31.73 -4.75
N HIS A 3 31.51 -30.88 -5.76
CA HIS A 3 31.13 -29.47 -5.68
C HIS A 3 29.63 -29.39 -5.32
N PRO A 4 29.22 -28.53 -4.36
CA PRO A 4 27.81 -28.33 -4.06
C PRO A 4 27.12 -27.71 -5.28
N HIS A 5 25.97 -28.26 -5.63
CA HIS A 5 25.09 -27.75 -6.68
C HIS A 5 24.71 -26.31 -6.35
N ALA A 6 25.29 -25.35 -7.08
CA ALA A 6 24.77 -23.99 -7.13
C ALA A 6 23.38 -24.06 -7.79
N VAL A 7 22.35 -23.67 -7.04
CA VAL A 7 21.02 -23.41 -7.60
C VAL A 7 21.21 -22.33 -8.68
N PRO A 8 20.67 -22.48 -9.90
CA PRO A 8 20.81 -21.44 -10.91
C PRO A 8 20.19 -20.15 -10.37
N GLU A 9 21.00 -19.13 -10.19
CA GLU A 9 20.51 -17.77 -10.00
C GLU A 9 19.74 -17.43 -11.28
N GLU A 10 18.42 -17.30 -11.19
CA GLU A 10 17.57 -17.02 -12.34
C GLU A 10 18.04 -15.71 -12.97
N ARG A 11 18.60 -15.79 -14.18
CA ARG A 11 19.31 -14.67 -14.85
C ARG A 11 18.44 -13.42 -15.09
N LEU A 12 17.15 -13.46 -14.74
CA LEU A 12 16.16 -12.39 -14.89
C LEU A 12 15.66 -11.83 -13.54
N TYR A 13 15.85 -12.54 -12.42
CA TYR A 13 15.41 -12.10 -11.10
C TYR A 13 16.60 -11.88 -10.16
N ASN A 14 16.66 -10.69 -9.58
CA ASN A 14 17.59 -10.36 -8.52
C ASN A 14 16.82 -9.61 -7.43
N ALA A 15 16.69 -10.22 -6.25
CA ALA A 15 15.98 -9.64 -5.11
C ALA A 15 16.55 -8.28 -4.66
N LEU A 16 17.82 -7.98 -4.97
CA LEU A 16 18.43 -6.68 -4.75
C LEU A 16 18.53 -5.83 -6.03
N GLY A 17 18.05 -6.31 -7.17
CA GLY A 17 18.08 -5.58 -8.43
C GLY A 17 16.95 -4.56 -8.52
N TYR A 18 17.30 -3.28 -8.72
CA TYR A 18 16.38 -2.13 -8.71
C TYR A 18 15.13 -2.26 -9.59
N HIS A 19 15.23 -2.95 -10.73
CA HIS A 19 14.11 -3.27 -11.63
C HIS A 19 13.96 -4.77 -11.89
N LEU A 20 14.70 -5.60 -11.15
CA LEU A 20 14.79 -7.05 -11.40
C LEU A 20 14.30 -7.88 -10.21
N GLY A 21 13.74 -7.24 -9.18
CA GLY A 21 13.18 -7.97 -8.06
C GLY A 21 12.92 -7.16 -6.80
N THR A 22 13.34 -5.89 -6.74
CA THR A 22 12.92 -5.02 -5.62
C THR A 22 11.41 -4.76 -5.63
N VAL A 23 10.86 -4.53 -4.44
CA VAL A 23 9.46 -4.25 -4.18
C VAL A 23 9.30 -2.76 -3.90
N TRP A 24 8.47 -2.10 -4.69
CA TRP A 24 8.31 -0.65 -4.65
C TRP A 24 6.96 -0.31 -4.00
N PRO A 25 6.93 0.43 -2.88
CA PRO A 25 5.68 0.82 -2.23
C PRO A 25 4.73 1.56 -3.16
N HIS A 26 5.27 2.47 -3.98
CA HIS A 26 4.51 3.20 -4.99
C HIS A 26 3.76 2.27 -5.95
N ASP A 27 4.45 1.32 -6.58
CA ASP A 27 3.86 0.43 -7.58
C ASP A 27 2.84 -0.53 -6.94
N ASN A 28 3.13 -1.00 -5.73
CA ASN A 28 2.18 -1.81 -4.96
C ASN A 28 0.91 -1.02 -4.61
N SER A 29 1.02 0.28 -4.35
CA SER A 29 -0.14 1.13 -4.11
C SER A 29 -1.03 1.29 -5.34
N ILE A 30 -0.44 1.38 -6.53
CA ILE A 30 -1.18 1.42 -7.81
C ILE A 30 -1.86 0.07 -8.07
N ALA A 31 -1.14 -1.03 -7.85
CA ALA A 31 -1.70 -2.37 -7.99
C ALA A 31 -2.89 -2.59 -7.04
N ALA A 32 -2.76 -2.20 -5.77
CA ALA A 32 -3.84 -2.29 -4.78
C ALA A 32 -5.06 -1.46 -5.19
N LEU A 33 -4.86 -0.21 -5.64
CA LEU A 33 -5.96 0.63 -6.16
C LEU A 33 -6.67 -0.01 -7.35
N GLY A 34 -5.92 -0.63 -8.28
CA GLY A 34 -6.48 -1.35 -9.42
C GLY A 34 -7.30 -2.57 -8.98
N LEU A 35 -6.72 -3.43 -8.15
CA LEU A 35 -7.38 -4.61 -7.58
C LEU A 35 -8.69 -4.22 -6.88
N ALA A 36 -8.64 -3.19 -6.03
CA ALA A 36 -9.81 -2.64 -5.36
C ALA A 36 -10.90 -2.18 -6.35
N GLY A 37 -10.52 -1.47 -7.41
CA GLY A 37 -11.44 -0.99 -8.44
C GLY A 37 -12.07 -2.10 -9.30
N TYR A 38 -11.40 -3.24 -9.44
CA TYR A 38 -11.92 -4.43 -10.14
C TYR A 38 -12.64 -5.44 -9.21
N GLY A 39 -12.78 -5.13 -7.91
CA GLY A 39 -13.47 -6.00 -6.95
C GLY A 39 -12.60 -7.07 -6.30
N TYR A 40 -11.29 -7.12 -6.56
CA TYR A 40 -10.32 -8.00 -5.90
C TYR A 40 -9.90 -7.44 -4.53
N ARG A 41 -10.88 -7.34 -3.62
CA ARG A 41 -10.72 -6.62 -2.34
C ARG A 41 -9.78 -7.37 -1.38
N ALA A 42 -9.86 -8.70 -1.34
CA ALA A 42 -9.00 -9.51 -0.49
C ALA A 42 -7.52 -9.39 -0.87
N GLU A 43 -7.22 -9.40 -2.18
CA GLU A 43 -5.88 -9.26 -2.73
C GLU A 43 -5.33 -7.86 -2.50
N SER A 44 -6.14 -6.82 -2.75
CA SER A 44 -5.82 -5.44 -2.42
C SER A 44 -5.46 -5.30 -0.93
N ASN A 45 -6.28 -5.84 -0.05
CA ASN A 45 -6.06 -5.80 1.39
C ASN A 45 -4.80 -6.56 1.81
N ARG A 46 -4.50 -7.71 1.19
CA ARG A 46 -3.26 -8.46 1.45
C ARG A 46 -2.02 -7.62 1.15
N ILE A 47 -1.97 -6.96 -0.02
CA ILE A 47 -0.86 -6.06 -0.38
C ILE A 47 -0.78 -4.91 0.60
N SER A 48 -1.94 -4.32 0.93
CA SER A 48 -2.00 -3.12 1.76
C SER A 48 -1.50 -3.38 3.18
N LEU A 49 -1.95 -4.49 3.81
CA LEU A 49 -1.48 -4.91 5.13
C LEU A 49 0.02 -5.22 5.12
N ALA A 50 0.51 -5.91 4.09
CA ALA A 50 1.95 -6.18 3.95
C ALA A 50 2.79 -4.90 3.85
N MET A 51 2.28 -3.84 3.19
CA MET A 51 2.97 -2.55 3.13
C MET A 51 2.93 -1.80 4.47
N PHE A 52 1.85 -1.91 5.25
CA PHE A 52 1.80 -1.34 6.60
C PHE A 52 2.75 -2.06 7.56
N GLU A 53 2.78 -3.40 7.53
CA GLU A 53 3.76 -4.22 8.26
C GLU A 53 5.20 -3.81 7.92
N ALA A 54 5.50 -3.61 6.64
CA ALA A 54 6.80 -3.13 6.21
C ALA A 54 7.08 -1.71 6.77
N ALA A 55 6.10 -0.80 6.71
CA ALA A 55 6.26 0.57 7.18
C ALA A 55 6.64 0.66 8.67
N GLU A 56 6.11 -0.23 9.52
CA GLU A 56 6.47 -0.32 10.94
C GLU A 56 7.99 -0.51 11.15
N GLN A 57 8.64 -1.25 10.26
CA GLN A 57 10.09 -1.51 10.31
C GLN A 57 10.93 -0.29 9.91
N PHE A 58 10.32 0.73 9.29
CA PHE A 58 10.97 1.95 8.82
C PHE A 58 10.47 3.22 9.52
N ALA A 59 10.00 3.10 10.77
CA ALA A 59 9.41 4.21 11.53
C ALA A 59 8.30 4.93 10.75
N HIS A 60 7.46 4.15 10.06
CA HIS A 60 6.35 4.58 9.21
C HIS A 60 6.76 5.46 8.02
N ARG A 61 8.04 5.39 7.60
CA ARG A 61 8.57 6.06 6.41
C ARG A 61 9.08 5.02 5.43
N LEU A 62 8.16 4.49 4.62
CA LEU A 62 8.47 3.51 3.59
C LEU A 62 9.62 4.04 2.69
N PRO A 63 10.67 3.23 2.44
CA PRO A 63 11.72 3.59 1.52
C PRO A 63 11.20 3.54 0.07
N GLU A 64 11.95 4.13 -0.85
CA GLU A 64 11.71 4.01 -2.29
C GLU A 64 11.52 2.56 -2.76
N ALA A 65 12.42 1.67 -2.33
CA ALA A 65 12.41 0.27 -2.73
C ALA A 65 12.94 -0.63 -1.59
N LEU A 66 12.31 -1.79 -1.48
CA LEU A 66 12.67 -2.90 -0.60
C LEU A 66 13.25 -4.04 -1.45
N SER A 67 14.09 -4.89 -0.90
CA SER A 67 14.50 -6.13 -1.55
C SER A 67 13.31 -7.07 -1.76
N GLY A 68 13.32 -7.87 -2.82
CA GLY A 68 12.34 -8.94 -3.05
C GLY A 68 12.63 -10.25 -2.34
N PHE A 69 13.49 -10.27 -1.32
CA PHE A 69 13.71 -11.49 -0.57
C PHE A 69 12.42 -11.94 0.12
N ASP A 70 12.25 -13.26 0.22
CA ASP A 70 11.12 -13.84 0.92
C ASP A 70 11.12 -13.40 2.40
N ARG A 71 9.95 -12.97 2.89
CA ARG A 71 9.75 -12.53 4.27
C ARG A 71 10.08 -13.61 5.29
N GLU A 72 9.96 -14.89 4.94
CA GLU A 72 10.30 -16.00 5.85
C GLU A 72 11.81 -16.21 5.97
N ARG A 73 12.60 -15.65 5.05
CA ARG A 73 14.06 -15.81 5.01
C ARG A 73 14.82 -14.70 5.71
N LEU A 74 14.15 -13.64 6.15
CA LEU A 74 14.76 -12.45 6.73
C LEU A 74 14.08 -12.04 8.04
N LEU A 75 14.86 -11.44 8.94
CA LEU A 75 14.35 -10.87 10.19
C LEU A 75 13.67 -9.51 10.00
N PHE A 76 13.97 -8.81 8.90
CA PHE A 76 13.42 -7.50 8.54
C PHE A 76 13.53 -7.27 7.03
N ALA A 77 12.72 -6.35 6.50
CA ALA A 77 12.74 -5.94 5.11
C ALA A 77 14.03 -5.17 4.82
N VAL A 78 14.79 -5.61 3.81
CA VAL A 78 16.08 -4.97 3.48
C VAL A 78 15.82 -3.83 2.51
N PRO A 79 16.16 -2.57 2.84
CA PRO A 79 16.05 -1.47 1.87
C PRO A 79 17.06 -1.67 0.74
N TYR A 80 16.71 -1.26 -0.48
CA TYR A 80 17.65 -1.24 -1.60
C TYR A 80 18.86 -0.35 -1.25
N PRO A 81 20.11 -0.77 -1.56
CA PRO A 81 21.29 0.06 -1.29
C PRO A 81 21.15 1.40 -2.02
N THR A 82 21.13 2.51 -1.27
CA THR A 82 20.84 3.91 -1.73
C THR A 82 19.37 4.33 -1.86
N ALA A 83 18.42 3.58 -1.31
CA ALA A 83 17.03 4.03 -1.28
C ALA A 83 16.89 5.38 -0.55
N CYS A 84 16.24 6.35 -1.18
CA CYS A 84 15.85 7.59 -0.49
C CYS A 84 14.76 7.28 0.54
N SER A 85 14.89 7.82 1.77
CA SER A 85 13.84 7.73 2.78
C SER A 85 13.64 9.07 3.50
N PRO A 86 12.46 9.70 3.39
CA PRO A 86 11.35 9.36 2.49
C PRO A 86 11.61 9.85 1.05
N GLN A 87 11.38 8.99 0.05
CA GLN A 87 11.27 9.43 -1.34
C GLN A 87 9.84 9.93 -1.61
N ALA A 88 9.69 10.97 -2.43
CA ALA A 88 8.40 11.63 -2.68
C ALA A 88 7.30 10.68 -3.19
N TRP A 89 7.64 9.67 -3.99
CA TRP A 89 6.66 8.70 -4.51
C TRP A 89 6.21 7.69 -3.45
N ALA A 90 7.11 7.27 -2.57
CA ALA A 90 6.76 6.37 -1.45
C ALA A 90 5.82 7.06 -0.44
N ALA A 91 5.93 8.38 -0.26
CA ALA A 91 5.10 9.13 0.68
C ALA A 91 3.59 9.10 0.36
N GLY A 92 3.22 8.93 -0.91
CA GLY A 92 1.81 8.79 -1.32
C GLY A 92 1.21 7.41 -1.03
N THR A 93 2.06 6.39 -0.80
CA THR A 93 1.63 5.00 -0.69
C THR A 93 0.59 4.78 0.41
N PRO A 94 0.79 5.23 1.68
CA PRO A 94 -0.19 4.99 2.73
C PRO A 94 -1.58 5.57 2.41
N LEU A 95 -1.62 6.75 1.79
CA LEU A 95 -2.88 7.41 1.40
C LEU A 95 -3.60 6.64 0.28
N ALA A 96 -2.85 6.13 -0.70
CA ALA A 96 -3.40 5.30 -1.78
C ALA A 96 -3.98 3.99 -1.25
N LEU A 97 -3.29 3.31 -0.32
CA LEU A 97 -3.76 2.08 0.30
C LEU A 97 -5.02 2.32 1.16
N ILE A 98 -5.04 3.40 1.95
CA ILE A 98 -6.24 3.81 2.71
C ILE A 98 -7.41 4.09 1.77
N ARG A 99 -7.18 4.81 0.66
CA ARG A 99 -8.22 5.05 -0.35
C ARG A 99 -8.74 3.75 -0.95
N ALA A 100 -7.86 2.80 -1.25
CA ALA A 100 -8.24 1.48 -1.77
C ALA A 100 -9.19 0.76 -0.79
N MET A 101 -8.84 0.72 0.50
CA MET A 101 -9.67 0.14 1.56
C MET A 101 -11.01 0.85 1.73
N LEU A 102 -11.03 2.18 1.67
CA LEU A 102 -12.28 2.95 1.77
C LEU A 102 -13.18 2.82 0.53
N GLY A 103 -12.63 2.42 -0.61
CA GLY A 103 -13.33 2.51 -1.90
C GLY A 103 -13.79 3.94 -2.21
N LEU A 104 -13.06 4.95 -1.70
CA LEU A 104 -13.49 6.35 -1.77
C LEU A 104 -13.26 6.91 -3.18
N ASN A 105 -14.36 7.19 -3.88
CA ASN A 105 -14.34 7.61 -5.28
C ASN A 105 -15.18 8.87 -5.53
N PRO A 106 -14.70 9.80 -6.37
CA PRO A 106 -15.52 10.88 -6.89
C PRO A 106 -16.45 10.34 -7.98
N VAL A 107 -17.77 10.45 -7.77
CA VAL A 107 -18.81 10.05 -8.73
C VAL A 107 -19.84 11.16 -8.81
N ASP A 108 -20.07 11.70 -10.01
CA ASP A 108 -21.11 12.71 -10.30
C ASP A 108 -21.15 13.90 -9.31
N GLY A 109 -19.99 14.46 -8.97
CA GLY A 109 -19.89 15.60 -8.05
C GLY A 109 -20.01 15.25 -6.57
N ARG A 110 -19.99 13.97 -6.21
CA ARG A 110 -20.07 13.47 -4.83
C ARG A 110 -18.91 12.54 -4.52
N LEU A 111 -18.58 12.42 -3.24
CA LEU A 111 -17.76 11.33 -2.76
C LEU A 111 -18.66 10.14 -2.46
N VAL A 112 -18.28 8.96 -2.95
CA VAL A 112 -18.96 7.69 -2.71
C VAL A 112 -17.98 6.76 -2.00
N LEU A 113 -18.50 6.03 -1.01
CA LEU A 113 -17.74 5.09 -0.20
C LEU A 113 -18.19 3.67 -0.53
N ASP A 114 -17.24 2.75 -0.64
CA ASP A 114 -17.47 1.31 -0.74
C ASP A 114 -16.36 0.58 0.04
N PRO A 115 -16.45 0.60 1.39
CA PRO A 115 -15.33 0.20 2.22
C PRO A 115 -15.22 -1.33 2.30
N ASP A 116 -14.00 -1.83 2.38
CA ASP A 116 -13.67 -3.21 2.77
C ASP A 116 -12.39 -3.14 3.60
N ILE A 117 -12.54 -2.71 4.85
CA ILE A 117 -11.44 -2.45 5.77
C ILE A 117 -11.15 -3.72 6.56
N PRO A 118 -9.90 -4.22 6.58
CA PRO A 118 -9.51 -5.35 7.42
C PRO A 118 -9.73 -5.05 8.91
N GLU A 119 -10.17 -6.05 9.67
CA GLU A 119 -10.42 -5.92 11.11
C GLU A 119 -9.18 -5.43 11.87
N GLN A 120 -7.98 -5.80 11.41
CA GLN A 120 -6.69 -5.41 11.96
C GLN A 120 -6.49 -3.89 11.99
N LEU A 121 -7.07 -3.17 11.04
CA LEU A 121 -6.97 -1.71 10.96
C LEU A 121 -8.13 -1.00 11.68
N GLY A 122 -9.26 -1.70 11.86
CA GLY A 122 -10.42 -1.21 12.57
C GLY A 122 -11.12 -0.07 11.83
N ARG A 123 -11.23 1.09 12.51
CA ARG A 123 -11.97 2.25 12.00
C ARG A 123 -11.03 3.26 11.34
N ILE A 124 -11.40 3.73 10.15
CA ILE A 124 -10.72 4.83 9.46
C ILE A 124 -11.61 6.07 9.52
N THR A 125 -11.02 7.19 9.94
CA THR A 125 -11.65 8.51 9.90
C THR A 125 -10.76 9.49 9.15
N ALA A 126 -11.34 10.27 8.24
CA ALA A 126 -10.68 11.39 7.58
C ALA A 126 -11.56 12.63 7.66
N GLU A 127 -10.99 13.73 8.12
CA GLU A 127 -11.66 15.02 8.20
C GLU A 127 -11.07 15.98 7.17
N ARG A 128 -11.84 17.00 6.80
CA ARG A 128 -11.40 18.07 5.88
C ARG A 128 -10.90 17.53 4.54
N VAL A 129 -11.47 16.43 4.07
CA VAL A 129 -11.22 15.90 2.72
C VAL A 129 -11.80 16.90 1.73
N ARG A 130 -10.95 17.52 0.90
CA ARG A 130 -11.39 18.55 -0.06
C ARG A 130 -11.78 17.91 -1.39
N ALA A 131 -13.02 18.10 -1.81
CA ALA A 131 -13.52 17.66 -3.11
C ALA A 131 -14.69 18.55 -3.53
N PHE A 132 -14.77 18.88 -4.82
CA PHE A 132 -15.86 19.67 -5.40
C PHE A 132 -16.07 21.04 -4.76
N GLY A 133 -14.98 21.69 -4.32
CA GLY A 133 -15.05 23.00 -3.63
C GLY A 133 -15.45 22.91 -2.15
N GLU A 134 -15.86 21.74 -1.67
CA GLU A 134 -16.37 21.51 -0.32
C GLU A 134 -15.39 20.71 0.55
N GLN A 135 -15.66 20.68 1.86
CA GLN A 135 -14.97 19.82 2.82
C GLN A 135 -15.88 18.67 3.26
N TRP A 136 -15.30 17.48 3.36
CA TRP A 136 -16.01 16.25 3.68
C TRP A 136 -15.35 15.53 4.85
N ALA A 137 -16.18 14.92 5.70
CA ALA A 137 -15.78 13.93 6.68
C ALA A 137 -16.12 12.53 6.17
N VAL A 138 -15.17 11.61 6.30
CA VAL A 138 -15.30 10.20 5.97
C VAL A 138 -15.08 9.39 7.25
N GLU A 139 -15.95 8.44 7.52
CA GLU A 139 -15.76 7.45 8.58
C GLU A 139 -16.26 6.09 8.09
N ALA A 140 -15.45 5.05 8.32
CA ALA A 140 -15.77 3.70 7.89
C ALA A 140 -15.13 2.65 8.80
N ILE A 141 -15.79 1.50 8.92
CA ILE A 141 -15.32 0.31 9.62
C ILE A 141 -15.85 -0.94 8.90
N GLY A 142 -14.97 -1.91 8.66
CA GLY A 142 -15.32 -3.10 7.88
C GLY A 142 -15.90 -2.72 6.51
N ARG A 143 -17.15 -3.10 6.27
CA ARG A 143 -17.90 -2.82 5.04
C ARG A 143 -18.96 -1.73 5.14
N SER A 144 -18.92 -0.96 6.22
CA SER A 144 -19.89 0.10 6.50
C SER A 144 -19.20 1.43 6.71
N GLY A 145 -19.84 2.51 6.31
CA GLY A 145 -19.36 3.85 6.56
C GLY A 145 -20.24 4.91 5.95
N HIS A 146 -19.87 6.17 6.19
CA HIS A 146 -20.56 7.32 5.65
C HIS A 146 -19.58 8.41 5.25
N VAL A 147 -20.04 9.25 4.33
CA VAL A 147 -19.39 10.51 3.98
C VAL A 147 -20.39 11.64 4.21
N ARG A 148 -19.93 12.71 4.85
CA ARG A 148 -20.77 13.86 5.24
C ARG A 148 -20.07 15.15 4.84
N LEU A 149 -20.82 16.12 4.36
CA LEU A 149 -20.31 17.49 4.21
C LEU A 149 -19.98 18.03 5.62
N GLN A 150 -18.78 18.57 5.77
CA GLN A 150 -18.44 19.38 6.93
C GLN A 150 -18.86 20.82 6.63
N GLY A 151 -19.80 21.34 7.43
CA GLY A 151 -20.13 22.76 7.37
C GLY A 151 -18.86 23.59 7.57
N SER A 152 -18.70 24.60 6.72
CA SER A 152 -17.59 25.56 6.76
C SER A 152 -17.56 26.37 8.03
#